data_AF-A0A1F3JZ75-F1
#
_entry.id   AF-A0A1F3JZ75-F1
#
_cell.length_a   1.000
_cell.length_b   1.000
_cell.length_c   1.000
_cell.angle_alpha   90.00
_cell.angle_beta   90.00
_cell.angle_gamma   90.00
#
_symmetry.space_group_name_H-M   'P 1'
#
loop_
_entity.id
_entity.type
_entity.pdbx_description
1 polymer ?
#
loop_
_entity_poly.entity_id
_entity_poly.type
_entity_poly.pdbx_seq_one_letter_code
_entity_poly.pdbx_strand_id
1 'polypeptide(L)'
;MEEPILHYYTEYGFDESIVQEIVLGEVFSAVKLKNGNIGVCANMSNEMSLNIVDLRTPNLNNVCQRVVLNAYYNALLNTAPNYDTCGDIFDCVNFSKDKKIVMIGCFTPLVAKFENKGIHLDIFDLNERPEMNILPIEKQQDYLSKADIVIQTATTIANQTFTNIVNSVSKNCSIYLLGPSSILNDDMFEYPQIKAIFGSVFNKHDDNLLQQIKSGDGARKFLPLARKVSIIKK
;
A
#
# COMPACT_ATOMS: atom_id res chain seq x y z
N MET A 1 16.37 -5.67 6.42
CA MET A 1 15.06 -6.31 6.36
C MET A 1 14.93 -7.09 5.07
N GLU A 2 14.32 -8.28 5.15
CA GLU A 2 13.94 -9.10 3.99
C GLU A 2 12.81 -8.42 3.19
N GLU A 3 12.26 -9.06 2.16
CA GLU A 3 11.08 -8.55 1.44
C GLU A 3 9.85 -8.52 2.38
N PRO A 4 8.98 -7.49 2.35
CA PRO A 4 7.95 -7.31 3.38
C PRO A 4 7.04 -8.52 3.63
N ILE A 5 6.48 -9.15 2.59
CA ILE A 5 5.56 -10.29 2.80
C ILE A 5 6.28 -11.49 3.40
N LEU A 6 7.53 -11.74 2.99
CA LEU A 6 8.36 -12.77 3.61
C LEU A 6 8.62 -12.45 5.08
N HIS A 7 9.01 -11.21 5.41
CA HIS A 7 9.21 -10.77 6.80
C HIS A 7 7.97 -11.01 7.66
N TYR A 8 6.81 -10.50 7.24
CA TYR A 8 5.58 -10.65 8.03
C TYR A 8 5.13 -12.10 8.15
N TYR A 9 5.38 -12.93 7.15
CA TYR A 9 5.10 -14.35 7.24
C TYR A 9 6.03 -15.06 8.22
N THR A 10 7.31 -14.73 8.23
CA THR A 10 8.27 -15.29 9.19
C THR A 10 7.94 -14.87 10.63
N GLU A 11 7.59 -13.60 10.84
CA GLU A 11 7.35 -13.05 12.18
C GLU A 11 5.96 -13.37 12.75
N TYR A 12 4.90 -13.29 11.92
CA TYR A 12 3.51 -13.40 12.38
C TYR A 12 2.78 -14.65 11.85
N GLY A 13 3.35 -15.33 10.86
CA GLY A 13 2.73 -16.50 10.23
C GLY A 13 1.37 -16.22 9.57
N PHE A 14 0.66 -17.31 9.27
CA PHE A 14 -0.73 -17.26 8.82
C PHE A 14 -1.57 -18.23 9.66
N ASP A 15 -2.58 -17.70 10.35
CA ASP A 15 -3.52 -18.49 11.14
C ASP A 15 -4.92 -18.47 10.50
N GLU A 16 -5.25 -19.54 9.80
CA GLU A 16 -6.57 -19.74 9.19
C GLU A 16 -7.70 -19.70 10.24
N SER A 17 -7.42 -20.11 11.48
CA SER A 17 -8.46 -20.27 12.51
C SER A 17 -9.06 -18.95 12.97
N ILE A 18 -8.38 -17.82 12.75
CA ILE A 18 -8.88 -16.48 13.07
C ILE A 18 -9.51 -15.77 11.88
N VAL A 19 -9.42 -16.34 10.68
CA VAL A 19 -10.05 -15.80 9.47
C VAL A 19 -11.54 -16.14 9.50
N GLN A 20 -12.38 -15.12 9.28
CA GLN A 20 -13.83 -15.29 9.14
C GLN A 20 -14.23 -15.32 7.67
N GLU A 21 -13.66 -14.45 6.84
CA GLU A 21 -14.04 -14.30 5.44
C GLU A 21 -12.89 -13.75 4.60
N ILE A 22 -12.72 -14.29 3.39
CA ILE A 22 -11.83 -13.75 2.37
C ILE A 22 -12.69 -13.37 1.17
N VAL A 23 -12.56 -12.12 0.72
CA VAL A 23 -13.23 -11.62 -0.48
C VAL A 23 -12.18 -11.34 -1.54
N LEU A 24 -12.33 -11.98 -2.69
CA LEU A 24 -11.52 -11.74 -3.88
C LEU A 24 -12.36 -10.91 -4.85
N GLY A 25 -12.23 -9.59 -4.80
CA GLY A 25 -12.88 -8.70 -5.76
C GLY A 25 -12.07 -8.58 -7.06
N GLU A 26 -12.52 -7.74 -7.98
CA GLU A 26 -11.77 -7.42 -9.20
C GLU A 26 -10.61 -6.47 -8.89
N VAL A 27 -10.90 -5.35 -8.21
CA VAL A 27 -9.92 -4.27 -7.95
C VAL A 27 -9.18 -4.45 -6.63
N PHE A 28 -9.85 -5.01 -5.61
CA PHE A 28 -9.31 -5.23 -4.28
C PHE A 28 -9.67 -6.61 -3.76
N SER A 29 -8.85 -7.13 -2.85
CA SER A 29 -9.18 -8.26 -1.99
C SER A 29 -9.24 -7.79 -0.54
N ALA A 30 -10.06 -8.48 0.26
CA ALA A 30 -10.21 -8.20 1.67
C ALA A 30 -10.15 -9.48 2.51
N VAL A 31 -9.65 -9.35 3.73
CA VAL A 31 -9.69 -10.38 4.76
C VAL A 31 -10.39 -9.79 5.98
N LYS A 32 -11.45 -10.46 6.43
CA LYS A 32 -12.13 -10.18 7.70
C LYS A 32 -11.74 -11.26 8.71
N LEU A 33 -11.24 -10.83 9.86
CA LEU A 33 -10.96 -11.71 10.99
C LEU A 33 -12.21 -11.90 11.86
N LYS A 34 -12.25 -12.97 12.66
CA LYS A 34 -13.36 -13.29 13.58
C LYS A 34 -13.63 -12.22 14.63
N ASN A 35 -12.61 -11.41 14.96
CA ASN A 35 -12.75 -10.27 15.87
C ASN A 35 -13.34 -9.01 15.18
N GLY A 36 -13.74 -9.13 13.91
CA GLY A 36 -14.34 -8.08 13.09
C GLY A 36 -13.37 -7.19 12.34
N ASN A 37 -12.06 -7.27 12.57
CA ASN A 37 -11.09 -6.45 11.85
C ASN A 37 -11.08 -6.79 10.36
N ILE A 38 -10.92 -5.78 9.52
CA ILE A 38 -10.86 -5.93 8.07
C ILE A 38 -9.58 -5.27 7.56
N GLY A 39 -8.85 -6.02 6.74
CA GLY A 39 -7.72 -5.52 5.97
C GLY A 39 -7.98 -5.72 4.49
N VAL A 40 -7.40 -4.86 3.67
CA VAL A 40 -7.59 -4.87 2.21
C VAL A 40 -6.24 -4.77 1.50
N CYS A 41 -6.19 -5.27 0.27
CA CYS A 41 -5.05 -5.09 -0.62
C CYS A 41 -5.56 -4.92 -2.05
N ALA A 42 -4.94 -4.00 -2.80
CA ALA A 42 -5.21 -3.85 -4.23
C ALA A 42 -4.80 -5.12 -4.99
N ASN A 43 -5.61 -5.51 -5.97
CA ASN A 43 -5.31 -6.60 -6.89
C ASN A 43 -4.48 -6.11 -8.07
N MET A 44 -3.74 -7.03 -8.69
CA MET A 44 -2.92 -6.79 -9.88
C MET A 44 -3.27 -7.73 -11.04
N SER A 45 -4.15 -8.72 -10.82
CA SER A 45 -4.62 -9.66 -11.83
C SER A 45 -6.14 -9.61 -11.93
N ASN A 46 -6.65 -9.77 -13.15
CA ASN A 46 -8.09 -9.75 -13.42
C ASN A 46 -8.80 -11.00 -12.88
N GLU A 47 -8.05 -12.09 -12.67
CA GLU A 47 -8.57 -13.31 -12.08
C GLU A 47 -7.79 -13.62 -10.80
N MET A 48 -8.52 -13.71 -9.70
CA MET A 48 -8.02 -14.05 -8.38
C MET A 48 -8.61 -15.40 -7.99
N SER A 49 -7.75 -16.39 -7.74
CA SER A 49 -8.15 -17.69 -7.21
C SER A 49 -7.20 -18.10 -6.10
N LEU A 50 -7.76 -18.63 -5.02
CA LEU A 50 -7.01 -19.00 -3.83
C LEU A 50 -7.68 -20.18 -3.12
N ASN A 51 -6.87 -21.16 -2.73
CA ASN A 51 -7.22 -22.07 -1.64
C ASN A 51 -6.56 -21.58 -0.36
N ILE A 52 -7.35 -21.29 0.67
CA ILE A 52 -6.85 -20.72 1.94
C ILE A 52 -5.82 -21.62 2.62
N VAL A 53 -5.91 -22.94 2.42
CA VAL A 53 -4.97 -23.91 3.00
C VAL A 53 -3.55 -23.71 2.44
N ASP A 54 -3.43 -23.23 1.21
CA ASP A 54 -2.12 -22.97 0.58
C ASP A 54 -1.35 -21.85 1.30
N LEU A 55 -2.06 -20.96 2.03
CA LEU A 55 -1.42 -19.89 2.79
C LEU A 55 -0.70 -20.38 4.07
N ARG A 56 -0.88 -21.64 4.47
CA ARG A 56 -0.11 -22.27 5.56
C ARG A 56 1.33 -22.57 5.16
N THR A 57 1.61 -22.66 3.86
CA THR A 57 2.95 -22.80 3.25
C THR A 57 2.94 -22.06 1.91
N PRO A 58 2.93 -20.71 1.93
CA PRO A 58 2.61 -19.93 0.75
C PRO A 58 3.75 -19.95 -0.26
N ASN A 59 3.39 -19.98 -1.54
CA ASN A 59 4.27 -19.65 -2.65
C ASN A 59 4.30 -18.13 -2.82
N LEU A 60 5.33 -17.48 -2.28
CA LEU A 60 5.47 -16.02 -2.35
C LEU A 60 5.79 -15.46 -3.75
N ASN A 61 5.90 -16.30 -4.78
CA ASN A 61 5.89 -15.86 -6.17
C ASN A 61 4.47 -15.75 -6.75
N ASN A 62 3.46 -16.32 -6.08
CA ASN A 62 2.06 -16.25 -6.49
C ASN A 62 1.44 -14.92 -6.01
N VAL A 63 1.13 -14.04 -6.96
CA VAL A 63 0.56 -12.71 -6.67
C VAL A 63 -0.75 -12.79 -5.89
N CYS A 64 -1.64 -13.76 -6.19
CA CYS A 64 -2.91 -13.91 -5.46
C CYS A 64 -2.67 -14.20 -3.97
N GLN A 65 -1.74 -15.11 -3.66
CA GLN A 65 -1.39 -15.43 -2.28
C GLN A 65 -0.77 -14.23 -1.56
N ARG A 66 0.11 -13.47 -2.23
CA ARG A 66 0.70 -12.24 -1.68
C ARG A 66 -0.34 -11.18 -1.36
N VAL A 67 -1.29 -10.95 -2.27
CA VAL A 67 -2.39 -9.99 -2.09
C VAL A 67 -3.22 -10.35 -0.85
N VAL A 68 -3.57 -11.63 -0.70
CA VAL A 68 -4.39 -12.07 0.44
C VAL A 68 -3.60 -12.06 1.74
N LEU A 69 -2.32 -12.45 1.73
CA LEU A 69 -1.45 -12.30 2.90
C LEU A 69 -1.30 -10.83 3.32
N ASN A 70 -1.11 -9.92 2.36
CA ASN A 70 -1.04 -8.49 2.66
C ASN A 70 -2.35 -7.98 3.29
N ALA A 71 -3.50 -8.38 2.73
CA ALA A 71 -4.80 -8.04 3.31
C ALA A 71 -4.99 -8.65 4.72
N TYR A 72 -4.51 -9.87 4.95
CA TYR A 72 -4.50 -10.52 6.27
C TYR A 72 -3.64 -9.74 7.28
N TYR A 73 -2.42 -9.35 6.93
CA TYR A 73 -1.57 -8.54 7.81
C TYR A 73 -2.15 -7.16 8.08
N ASN A 74 -2.80 -6.54 7.09
CA ASN A 74 -3.55 -5.32 7.32
C ASN A 74 -4.68 -5.53 8.34
N ALA A 75 -5.42 -6.65 8.27
CA ALA A 75 -6.49 -6.95 9.22
C ALA A 75 -5.97 -7.25 10.63
N LEU A 76 -4.80 -7.90 10.70
CA LEU A 76 -4.16 -8.32 11.94
C LEU A 76 -3.49 -7.15 12.66
N LEU A 77 -2.75 -6.32 11.93
CA LEU A 77 -1.79 -5.35 12.48
C LEU A 77 -2.29 -3.91 12.46
N ASN A 78 -3.21 -3.54 11.55
CA ASN A 78 -3.74 -2.19 11.47
C ASN A 78 -4.83 -1.94 12.53
N THR A 79 -4.49 -2.20 13.80
CA THR A 79 -5.40 -2.18 14.95
C THR A 79 -5.03 -1.18 16.02
N ALA A 80 -3.99 -0.35 15.79
CA ALA A 80 -3.48 0.59 16.78
C ALA A 80 -4.62 1.50 17.29
N PRO A 81 -4.75 1.66 18.62
CA PRO A 81 -5.80 2.49 19.20
C PRO A 81 -5.61 3.96 18.82
N ASN A 82 -4.34 4.38 18.66
CA ASN A 82 -3.94 5.72 18.28
C ASN A 82 -2.96 5.64 17.10
N TYR A 83 -3.33 6.27 16.00
CA TYR A 83 -2.44 6.52 14.86
C TYR A 83 -2.02 7.99 14.90
N ASP A 84 -0.87 8.30 14.32
CA ASP A 84 -0.54 9.69 14.02
C ASP A 84 -1.59 10.21 13.03
N THR A 85 -2.26 11.31 13.40
CA THR A 85 -3.42 11.81 12.66
C THR A 85 -3.04 12.70 11.47
N CYS A 86 -1.94 12.40 10.79
CA CYS A 86 -1.65 13.00 9.49
C CYS A 86 -2.45 12.25 8.41
N GLY A 87 -3.74 12.60 8.25
CA GLY A 87 -4.62 11.95 7.28
C GLY A 87 -4.31 12.30 5.82
N ASP A 88 -3.59 13.41 5.58
CA ASP A 88 -3.13 13.87 4.29
C ASP A 88 -1.62 14.09 4.32
N ILE A 89 -0.89 13.51 3.37
CA ILE A 89 0.57 13.61 3.33
C ILE A 89 1.08 15.06 3.27
N PHE A 90 0.30 15.98 2.68
CA PHE A 90 0.65 17.41 2.65
C PHE A 90 0.61 18.08 4.03
N ASP A 91 -0.03 17.47 5.03
CA ASP A 91 -0.12 18.02 6.39
C ASP A 91 1.14 17.73 7.22
N CYS A 92 1.93 16.72 6.84
CA CYS A 92 3.13 16.30 7.58
C CYS A 92 4.42 16.26 6.76
N VAL A 93 4.33 16.35 5.42
CA VAL A 93 5.51 16.34 4.55
C VAL A 93 5.68 17.69 3.89
N ASN A 94 6.86 18.27 4.07
CA ASN A 94 7.25 19.50 3.37
C ASN A 94 7.71 19.18 1.94
N PHE A 95 6.79 19.29 0.99
CA PHE A 95 7.10 19.25 -0.43
C PHE A 95 7.49 20.64 -0.92
N SER A 96 8.79 20.93 -0.99
CA SER A 96 9.31 22.19 -1.51
C SER A 96 9.74 22.08 -2.98
N LYS A 97 9.74 23.20 -3.70
CA LYS A 97 9.98 23.24 -5.16
C LYS A 97 11.42 22.90 -5.57
N ASP A 98 12.36 22.96 -4.63
CA ASP A 98 13.76 22.59 -4.82
C ASP A 98 14.02 21.08 -4.71
N LYS A 99 13.02 20.30 -4.28
CA LYS A 99 13.13 18.84 -4.12
C LYS A 99 12.78 18.10 -5.39
N LYS A 100 13.52 17.03 -5.68
CA LYS A 100 13.19 16.03 -6.68
C LYS A 100 12.22 15.02 -6.08
N ILE A 101 10.97 15.08 -6.51
CA ILE A 101 9.87 14.29 -5.96
C ILE A 101 9.43 13.28 -7.02
N VAL A 102 9.52 12.00 -6.67
CA VAL A 102 9.09 10.89 -7.53
C VAL A 102 7.87 10.22 -6.91
N MET A 103 6.87 9.93 -7.72
CA MET A 103 5.68 9.16 -7.34
C MET A 103 5.66 7.82 -8.06
N ILE A 104 5.62 6.73 -7.29
CA ILE A 104 5.42 5.37 -7.79
C ILE A 104 3.99 4.93 -7.51
N GLY A 105 3.21 4.76 -8.57
CA GLY A 105 1.75 4.61 -8.54
C GLY A 105 1.07 5.97 -8.64
N CYS A 106 0.23 6.15 -9.66
CA CYS A 106 -0.43 7.41 -9.97
C CYS A 106 -1.68 7.61 -9.10
N PHE A 107 -1.58 8.51 -8.13
CA PHE A 107 -2.68 8.93 -7.28
C PHE A 107 -3.31 10.22 -7.81
N THR A 108 -4.27 10.14 -8.73
CA THR A 108 -4.87 11.32 -9.39
C THR A 108 -5.26 12.46 -8.44
N PRO A 109 -5.90 12.23 -7.27
CA PRO A 109 -6.22 13.31 -6.35
C PRO A 109 -4.99 14.00 -5.73
N LEU A 110 -3.88 13.27 -5.59
CA LEU A 110 -2.62 13.80 -5.08
C LEU A 110 -1.85 14.54 -6.16
N VAL A 111 -1.81 14.01 -7.40
CA VAL A 111 -1.21 14.70 -8.54
C VAL A 111 -1.84 16.08 -8.74
N ALA A 112 -3.18 16.18 -8.70
CA ALA A 112 -3.88 17.45 -8.78
C ALA A 112 -3.47 18.46 -7.68
N LYS A 113 -3.11 17.99 -6.48
CA LYS A 113 -2.59 18.87 -5.42
C LYS A 113 -1.19 19.40 -5.71
N PHE A 114 -0.32 18.56 -6.28
CA PHE A 114 1.01 18.98 -6.74
C PHE A 114 0.91 20.04 -7.83
N GLU A 115 0.04 19.82 -8.83
CA GLU A 115 -0.24 20.77 -9.91
C GLU A 115 -0.78 22.10 -9.37
N ASN A 116 -1.80 22.06 -8.50
CA ASN A 116 -2.39 23.25 -7.89
C ASN A 116 -1.38 24.08 -7.06
N LYS A 117 -0.37 23.42 -6.46
CA LYS A 117 0.70 24.09 -5.71
C LYS A 117 1.90 24.49 -6.59
N GLY A 118 1.89 24.13 -7.86
CA GLY A 118 2.99 24.36 -8.80
C GLY A 118 4.30 23.70 -8.33
N ILE A 119 4.21 22.48 -7.80
CA ILE A 119 5.34 21.66 -7.37
C ILE A 119 5.53 20.58 -8.43
N HIS A 120 6.76 20.47 -8.95
CA HIS A 120 7.10 19.45 -9.95
C HIS A 120 7.03 18.04 -9.34
N LEU A 121 6.50 17.09 -10.12
CA LEU A 121 6.31 15.71 -9.71
C LEU A 121 6.59 14.78 -10.89
N ASP A 122 7.55 13.86 -10.72
CA ASP A 122 7.85 12.82 -11.69
C ASP A 122 7.07 11.55 -11.35
N ILE A 123 6.23 11.06 -12.28
CA ILE A 123 5.26 9.98 -11.99
C ILE A 123 5.60 8.72 -12.80
N PHE A 124 5.60 7.57 -12.14
CA PHE A 124 5.67 6.24 -12.77
C PHE A 124 4.49 5.39 -12.31
N ASP A 125 3.81 4.71 -13.23
CA ASP A 125 2.76 3.73 -12.94
C ASP A 125 2.90 2.58 -13.96
N LEU A 126 2.50 1.36 -13.55
CA LEU A 126 2.47 0.21 -14.45
C LEU A 126 1.23 0.22 -15.35
N ASN A 127 0.18 0.95 -14.95
CA ASN A 127 -1.02 1.11 -15.74
C ASN A 127 -0.89 2.31 -16.67
N GLU A 128 -1.23 2.12 -17.94
CA GLU A 128 -1.34 3.21 -18.90
C GLU A 128 -2.47 4.16 -18.51
N ARG A 129 -2.16 5.46 -18.44
CA ARG A 129 -3.13 6.53 -18.22
C ARG A 129 -2.83 7.67 -19.18
N PRO A 130 -3.38 7.64 -20.40
CA PRO A 130 -3.08 8.62 -21.45
C PRO A 130 -3.34 10.07 -21.04
N GLU A 131 -4.20 10.29 -20.05
CA GLU A 131 -4.55 11.60 -19.49
C GLU A 131 -3.53 12.14 -18.47
N MET A 132 -2.56 11.32 -18.05
CA MET A 132 -1.55 11.67 -17.07
C MET A 132 -0.16 11.68 -17.71
N ASN A 133 0.71 12.61 -17.28
CA ASN A 133 2.11 12.64 -17.71
C ASN A 133 2.94 11.56 -16.97
N ILE A 134 2.71 10.30 -17.30
CA ILE A 134 3.46 9.16 -16.75
C ILE A 134 4.75 9.00 -17.55
N LEU A 135 5.88 8.93 -16.85
CA LEU A 135 7.19 8.73 -17.45
C LEU A 135 7.40 7.26 -17.85
N PRO A 136 8.19 6.99 -18.91
CA PRO A 136 8.53 5.63 -19.32
C PRO A 136 9.21 4.84 -18.19
N ILE A 137 8.76 3.61 -17.94
CA ILE A 137 9.19 2.79 -16.80
C ILE A 137 10.70 2.51 -16.81
N GLU A 138 11.32 2.49 -17.99
CA GLU A 138 12.75 2.26 -18.19
C GLU A 138 13.61 3.37 -17.56
N LYS A 139 13.04 4.57 -17.35
CA LYS A 139 13.72 5.69 -16.69
C LYS A 139 13.59 5.66 -15.17
N GLN A 140 12.76 4.79 -14.59
CA GLN A 140 12.41 4.84 -13.17
C GLN A 140 13.65 4.82 -12.27
N GLN A 141 14.62 3.95 -12.56
CA GLN A 141 15.83 3.81 -11.75
C GLN A 141 16.68 5.09 -11.72
N ASP A 142 16.80 5.78 -12.86
CA ASP A 142 17.56 7.03 -12.97
C ASP A 142 16.94 8.16 -12.17
N TYR A 143 15.61 8.19 -12.04
CA TYR A 143 14.88 9.17 -11.25
C TYR A 143 14.93 8.84 -9.77
N LEU A 144 14.72 7.57 -9.40
CA LEU A 144 14.79 7.11 -8.01
C LEU A 144 16.17 7.38 -7.38
N SER A 145 17.26 7.14 -8.12
CA SER A 145 18.62 7.37 -7.61
C SER A 145 18.93 8.83 -7.29
N LYS A 146 18.16 9.77 -7.87
CA LYS A 146 18.32 11.22 -7.71
C LYS A 146 17.22 11.85 -6.85
N ALA A 147 16.23 11.08 -6.41
CA ALA A 147 15.09 11.57 -5.66
C ALA A 147 15.50 12.03 -4.25
N ASP A 148 14.91 13.14 -3.82
CA ASP A 148 14.93 13.57 -2.42
C ASP A 148 13.76 12.96 -1.64
N ILE A 149 12.61 12.84 -2.32
CA ILE A 149 11.37 12.30 -1.77
C ILE A 149 10.76 11.31 -2.76
N VAL A 150 10.34 10.15 -2.25
CA VAL A 150 9.53 9.19 -3.00
C VAL A 150 8.19 8.98 -2.31
N ILE A 151 7.12 9.15 -3.07
CA ILE A 151 5.76 8.75 -2.70
C ILE A 151 5.51 7.39 -3.33
N GLN A 152 5.49 6.33 -2.54
CA GLN A 152 5.43 4.95 -3.02
C GLN A 152 4.07 4.33 -2.70
N THR A 153 3.41 3.74 -3.68
CA THR A 153 2.19 2.96 -3.43
C THR A 153 2.49 1.68 -2.65
N ALA A 154 1.65 1.37 -1.65
CA ALA A 154 1.73 0.13 -0.87
C ALA A 154 1.42 -1.12 -1.69
N THR A 155 0.80 -0.98 -2.87
CA THR A 155 0.64 -2.07 -3.83
C THR A 155 1.98 -2.67 -4.27
N THR A 156 3.08 -1.91 -4.15
CA THR A 156 4.44 -2.42 -4.42
C THR A 156 4.84 -3.59 -3.52
N ILE A 157 4.22 -3.72 -2.34
CA ILE A 157 4.41 -4.86 -1.43
C ILE A 157 3.90 -6.14 -2.09
N ALA A 158 2.65 -6.13 -2.55
CA ALA A 158 2.03 -7.32 -3.11
C ALA A 158 2.62 -7.72 -4.48
N ASN A 159 3.05 -6.76 -5.30
CA ASN A 159 3.58 -7.02 -6.64
C ASN A 159 5.10 -7.25 -6.71
N GLN A 160 5.78 -7.40 -5.57
CA GLN A 160 7.22 -7.71 -5.45
C GLN A 160 8.19 -6.59 -5.90
N THR A 161 7.70 -5.37 -6.15
CA THR A 161 8.57 -4.25 -6.58
C THR A 161 9.06 -3.39 -5.41
N PHE A 162 8.50 -3.53 -4.20
CA PHE A 162 8.82 -2.69 -3.04
C PHE A 162 10.32 -2.60 -2.75
N THR A 163 10.97 -3.76 -2.57
CA THR A 163 12.38 -3.83 -2.19
C THR A 163 13.31 -3.23 -3.25
N ASN A 164 12.99 -3.44 -4.52
CA ASN A 164 13.77 -2.87 -5.63
C ASN A 164 13.68 -1.33 -5.64
N ILE A 165 12.51 -0.77 -5.38
CA ILE A 165 12.32 0.69 -5.29
C ILE A 165 13.10 1.25 -4.10
N VAL A 166 12.95 0.67 -2.91
CA VAL A 166 13.66 1.11 -1.69
C VAL A 166 15.18 1.03 -1.86
N ASN A 167 15.68 0.01 -2.55
CA ASN A 167 17.11 -0.15 -2.83
C ASN A 167 17.65 0.77 -3.93
N SER A 168 16.77 1.36 -4.73
CA SER A 168 17.13 2.24 -5.86
C SER A 168 17.30 3.71 -5.46
N VAL A 169 16.87 4.09 -4.25
CA VAL A 169 16.97 5.48 -3.79
C VAL A 169 18.28 5.75 -3.05
N SER A 170 18.69 7.02 -2.99
CA SER A 170 19.83 7.43 -2.18
C SER A 170 19.56 7.25 -0.67
N LYS A 171 20.62 7.16 0.15
CA LYS A 171 20.49 7.08 1.62
C LYS A 171 19.82 8.30 2.26
N ASN A 172 19.84 9.44 1.57
CA ASN A 172 19.23 10.69 2.04
C ASN A 172 17.78 10.85 1.59
N CYS A 173 17.28 9.95 0.72
CA CYS A 173 15.91 9.98 0.25
C CYS A 173 14.94 9.62 1.38
N SER A 174 13.83 10.34 1.46
CA SER A 174 12.69 9.99 2.31
C SER A 174 11.61 9.32 1.49
N ILE A 175 11.18 8.13 1.91
CA ILE A 175 10.10 7.39 1.28
C ILE A 175 8.87 7.47 2.17
N TYR A 176 7.73 7.80 1.56
CA TYR A 176 6.42 7.78 2.17
C TYR A 176 5.60 6.70 1.48
N LEU A 177 5.16 5.69 2.24
CA LEU A 177 4.35 4.58 1.71
C LEU A 177 2.86 4.93 1.83
N LEU A 178 2.09 4.81 0.75
CA LEU A 178 0.70 5.25 0.71
C LEU A 178 -0.23 4.16 0.17
N GLY A 179 -1.41 4.08 0.77
CA GLY A 179 -2.55 3.39 0.20
C GLY A 179 -3.17 2.38 1.17
N PRO A 180 -4.37 1.87 0.84
CA PRO A 180 -5.10 0.96 1.72
C PRO A 180 -4.43 -0.42 1.84
N SER A 181 -3.49 -0.75 0.95
CA SER A 181 -2.64 -1.94 1.03
C SER A 181 -1.48 -1.81 2.04
N SER A 182 -1.37 -0.69 2.75
CA SER A 182 -0.25 -0.44 3.68
C SER A 182 -0.40 -1.22 4.98
N ILE A 183 0.64 -1.97 5.35
CA ILE A 183 0.79 -2.58 6.67
C ILE A 183 1.29 -1.49 7.63
N LEU A 184 0.43 -1.06 8.56
CA LEU A 184 0.70 -0.01 9.55
C LEU A 184 1.38 -0.61 10.78
N ASN A 185 2.60 -1.11 10.58
CA ASN A 185 3.42 -1.72 11.62
C ASN A 185 4.86 -1.19 11.57
N ASP A 186 5.47 -1.01 12.74
CA ASP A 186 6.77 -0.37 12.92
C ASP A 186 7.93 -1.16 12.30
N ASP A 187 7.78 -2.45 12.02
CA ASP A 187 8.79 -3.28 11.35
C ASP A 187 9.15 -2.69 9.98
N MET A 188 8.20 -2.05 9.29
CA MET A 188 8.47 -1.35 8.02
C MET A 188 9.49 -0.21 8.16
N PHE A 189 9.74 0.29 9.37
CA PHE A 189 10.77 1.30 9.63
C PHE A 189 12.17 0.72 9.76
N GLU A 190 12.34 -0.61 9.73
CA GLU A 190 13.65 -1.23 9.55
C GLU A 190 14.26 -0.86 8.19
N TYR A 191 13.45 -0.55 7.19
CA TYR A 191 13.91 0.14 5.98
C TYR A 191 14.27 1.59 6.33
N PRO A 192 15.55 1.99 6.28
CA PRO A 192 15.98 3.28 6.83
C PRO A 192 15.29 4.51 6.20
N GLN A 193 14.98 4.41 4.91
CA GLN A 193 14.40 5.47 4.09
C GLN A 193 12.88 5.62 4.27
N ILE A 194 12.16 4.60 4.76
CA ILE A 194 10.73 4.73 5.05
C ILE A 194 10.57 5.67 6.26
N LYS A 195 9.91 6.81 6.06
CA LYS A 195 9.73 7.84 7.10
C LYS A 195 8.31 7.90 7.64
N ALA A 196 7.32 7.57 6.83
CA ALA A 196 5.95 7.40 7.29
C ALA A 196 5.18 6.45 6.38
N ILE A 197 4.11 5.89 6.93
CA ILE A 197 3.21 4.97 6.24
C ILE A 197 1.80 5.51 6.41
N PHE A 198 1.10 5.70 5.29
CA PHE A 198 -0.25 6.22 5.22
C PHE A 198 -1.18 5.11 4.74
N GLY A 199 -2.06 4.69 5.63
CA GLY A 199 -2.97 3.57 5.41
C GLY A 199 -4.42 3.97 5.50
N SER A 200 -5.27 2.94 5.53
CA SER A 200 -6.70 3.07 5.72
C SER A 200 -7.14 2.00 6.71
N VAL A 201 -7.92 2.39 7.71
CA VAL A 201 -8.53 1.47 8.67
C VAL A 201 -10.04 1.52 8.53
N PHE A 202 -10.67 0.36 8.68
CA PHE A 202 -12.09 0.16 8.45
C PHE A 202 -12.81 -0.13 9.75
N ASN A 203 -14.12 0.13 9.79
CA ASN A 203 -14.93 -0.25 10.94
C ASN A 203 -14.98 -1.77 11.08
N LYS A 204 -15.02 -2.25 12.32
CA LYS A 204 -15.18 -3.69 12.57
C LYS A 204 -16.53 -4.18 12.06
N HIS A 205 -16.55 -5.38 11.51
CA HIS A 205 -17.77 -6.04 10.98
C HIS A 205 -18.48 -5.23 9.88
N ASP A 206 -17.73 -4.45 9.09
CA ASP A 206 -18.29 -3.72 7.95
C ASP A 206 -18.54 -4.65 6.75
N ASP A 207 -19.66 -5.38 6.79
CA ASP A 207 -20.05 -6.29 5.71
C ASP A 207 -20.41 -5.52 4.42
N ASN A 208 -20.76 -4.25 4.51
CA ASN A 208 -21.03 -3.42 3.33
C ASN A 208 -19.75 -3.17 2.52
N LEU A 209 -18.62 -2.89 3.19
CA LEU A 209 -17.31 -2.83 2.55
C LEU A 209 -16.99 -4.12 1.77
N LEU A 210 -17.23 -5.28 2.40
CA LEU A 210 -16.99 -6.58 1.77
C LEU A 210 -17.86 -6.78 0.53
N GLN A 211 -19.14 -6.39 0.58
CA GLN A 211 -20.04 -6.47 -0.58
C GLN A 211 -19.62 -5.53 -1.72
N GLN A 212 -19.15 -4.32 -1.41
CA GLN A 212 -18.64 -3.39 -2.42
C GLN A 212 -17.41 -3.99 -3.13
N ILE A 213 -16.45 -4.52 -2.38
CA ILE A 213 -15.27 -5.17 -2.94
C ILE A 213 -15.65 -6.38 -3.79
N LYS A 214 -16.58 -7.21 -3.31
CA LYS A 214 -17.10 -8.37 -4.05
C LYS A 214 -17.78 -7.98 -5.37
N SER A 215 -18.42 -6.81 -5.40
CA SER A 215 -19.09 -6.27 -6.58
C SER A 215 -18.14 -5.59 -7.58
N GLY A 216 -16.83 -5.59 -7.31
CA GLY A 216 -15.82 -4.98 -8.19
C GLY A 216 -15.68 -3.46 -8.02
N ASP A 217 -16.22 -2.89 -6.94
CA ASP A 217 -16.14 -1.46 -6.73
C ASP A 217 -14.69 -1.00 -6.49
N GLY A 218 -14.26 -0.02 -7.28
CA GLY A 218 -12.94 0.57 -7.11
C GLY A 218 -12.79 1.41 -5.83
N ALA A 219 -11.54 1.77 -5.52
CA ALA A 219 -11.14 2.52 -4.33
C ALA A 219 -12.01 3.77 -4.03
N ARG A 220 -12.50 4.47 -5.07
CA ARG A 220 -13.31 5.69 -4.92
C ARG A 220 -14.64 5.47 -4.18
N LYS A 221 -15.20 4.26 -4.20
CA LYS A 221 -16.49 3.96 -3.57
C LYS A 221 -16.36 3.60 -2.10
N PHE A 222 -15.38 2.77 -1.73
CA PHE A 222 -15.26 2.28 -0.36
C PHE A 222 -14.25 3.04 0.50
N LEU A 223 -13.22 3.68 -0.07
CA LEU A 223 -12.27 4.46 0.74
C LEU A 223 -12.86 5.69 1.46
N PRO A 224 -13.96 6.33 1.00
CA PRO A 224 -14.65 7.34 1.80
C PRO A 224 -15.21 6.80 3.13
N LEU A 225 -15.43 5.48 3.23
CA LEU A 225 -15.87 4.81 4.46
C LEU A 225 -14.70 4.48 5.42
N ALA A 226 -13.46 4.58 4.92
CA ALA A 226 -12.27 4.30 5.71
C ALA A 226 -11.77 5.54 6.44
N ARG A 227 -11.20 5.34 7.63
CA ARG A 227 -10.41 6.38 8.29
C ARG A 227 -8.99 6.34 7.74
N LYS A 228 -8.56 7.43 7.12
CA LYS A 228 -7.15 7.63 6.73
C LYS A 228 -6.32 7.88 7.96
N VAL A 229 -5.21 7.16 8.07
CA VAL A 229 -4.33 7.18 9.24
C VAL A 229 -2.88 7.09 8.79
N SER A 230 -1.97 7.48 9.69
CA SER A 230 -0.54 7.33 9.44
C SER A 230 0.20 6.80 10.68
N ILE A 231 1.36 6.21 10.44
CA ILE A 231 2.41 6.06 11.47
C ILE A 231 3.68 6.73 10.96
N ILE A 232 4.36 7.46 11.83
CA ILE A 232 5.57 8.21 11.51
C ILE A 232 6.76 7.60 12.26
N LYS A 233 7.87 7.42 11.54
CA LYS A 233 9.13 6.94 12.12
C LYS A 233 9.63 7.96 13.15
N LYS A 234 9.78 7.51 14.40
CA LYS A 234 10.31 8.30 15.52
C LYS A 234 11.82 8.47 15.44
#